data_AF-G8R1R4-F1
#
_entry.id   AF-G8R1R4-F1
#
_cell.length_a   1.000
_cell.length_b   1.000
_cell.length_c   1.000
_cell.angle_alpha   90.00
_cell.angle_beta   90.00
_cell.angle_gamma   90.00
#
_symmetry.space_group_name_H-M   'P 1'
#
loop_
_entity.id
_entity.type
_entity.pdbx_description
1 polymer ?
#
loop_
_entity_poly.entity_id
_entity_poly.type
_entity_poly.pdbx_seq_one_letter_code
_entity_poly.pdbx_strand_id
1 'polypeptide(L)'
;MRYLYFLFATFLLLTSCEKLKKDDDDEGRRIIIKSNSPVKAGEKLKVWVEVTNPDWNYELLHPLGTTHGTSYTTDSANIGDDGVYIVTASGQSEKKDSILVKVDNPPISCTPPNNAVMYSSGNIKHFTSGSREITERGYEIWVFSDTEWMMFRFKSDDILDETSTYASTSNRSNIKENQVYCYLIKYGATHVNDPGQPVLVEIEDERMILTVCDFLVQYDTFSERIDVKLTFSL
;
A
#
# COMPACT_ATOMS: atom_id res chain seq x y z
N MET A 1 46.46 -25.67 7.65
CA MET A 1 46.11 -24.90 8.88
C MET A 1 44.90 -24.05 8.52
N ARG A 2 43.67 -24.46 8.90
CA ARG A 2 42.86 -23.92 10.03
C ARG A 2 42.63 -22.40 9.86
N TYR A 3 41.44 -21.82 9.66
CA TYR A 3 40.04 -22.06 10.10
C TYR A 3 39.08 -21.62 8.95
N LEU A 4 37.90 -22.17 8.64
CA LEU A 4 36.74 -22.71 9.37
C LEU A 4 35.76 -21.63 9.90
N TYR A 5 34.52 -21.71 9.37
CA TYR A 5 33.23 -21.11 9.76
C TYR A 5 32.86 -19.70 9.26
N PHE A 6 32.06 -19.64 8.19
CA PHE A 6 30.67 -19.19 8.32
C PHE A 6 29.81 -19.97 7.32
N LEU A 7 28.94 -20.81 7.88
CA LEU A 7 28.04 -21.74 7.22
C LEU A 7 26.65 -21.32 7.69
N PHE A 8 25.84 -20.75 6.81
CA PHE A 8 24.37 -20.63 6.91
C PHE A 8 23.92 -20.18 5.51
N ALA A 9 23.56 -21.09 4.61
CA ALA A 9 22.17 -21.51 4.41
C ALA A 9 21.26 -20.27 4.32
N THR A 10 20.89 -19.81 3.13
CA THR A 10 19.71 -20.36 2.44
C THR A 10 19.79 -20.21 0.93
N PHE A 11 20.13 -21.32 0.29
CA PHE A 11 19.66 -21.69 -1.04
C PHE A 11 18.24 -22.22 -0.86
N LEU A 12 17.21 -21.57 -1.43
CA LEU A 12 15.93 -22.18 -1.85
C LEU A 12 15.01 -21.13 -2.53
N LEU A 13 15.46 -20.68 -3.71
CA LEU A 13 14.60 -20.25 -4.80
C LEU A 13 14.07 -21.51 -5.49
N LEU A 14 12.97 -22.10 -4.99
CA LEU A 14 12.17 -23.06 -5.74
C LEU A 14 10.71 -22.92 -5.32
N THR A 15 9.87 -22.69 -6.33
CA THR A 15 8.45 -23.00 -6.43
C THR A 15 7.96 -24.06 -5.44
N SER A 16 7.13 -23.67 -4.48
CA SER A 16 6.10 -24.56 -3.95
C SER A 16 4.98 -23.73 -3.33
N CYS A 17 3.78 -23.89 -3.89
CA CYS A 17 2.53 -23.59 -3.20
C CYS A 17 2.37 -24.64 -2.09
N GLU A 18 3.23 -24.58 -1.09
CA GLU A 18 3.24 -25.51 0.03
C GLU A 18 2.55 -24.85 1.21
N LYS A 19 1.24 -25.13 1.28
CA LYS A 19 0.50 -25.15 2.53
C LYS A 19 1.40 -25.85 3.56
N LEU A 20 1.82 -25.12 4.60
CA LEU A 20 2.62 -25.68 5.70
C LEU A 20 1.99 -27.00 6.16
N LYS A 21 2.83 -28.02 6.30
CA LYS A 21 2.47 -29.44 6.50
C LYS A 21 1.26 -29.62 7.43
N LYS A 22 0.31 -30.44 6.96
CA LYS A 22 -0.71 -31.09 7.80
C LYS A 22 0.02 -31.92 8.86
N ASP A 23 -0.02 -31.48 10.10
CA ASP A 23 -0.02 -32.43 11.21
C ASP A 23 -1.39 -33.11 11.20
N ASP A 24 -1.37 -34.42 10.93
CA ASP A 24 -2.46 -35.33 11.20
C ASP A 24 -2.49 -35.56 12.71
N ASP A 25 -3.41 -34.86 13.39
CA ASP A 25 -4.16 -35.37 14.54
C ASP A 25 -5.25 -34.34 14.93
N ASP A 26 -6.48 -34.84 15.16
CA ASP A 26 -7.74 -34.15 15.48
C ASP A 26 -8.42 -33.33 14.35
N GLU A 27 -9.28 -34.00 13.56
CA GLU A 27 -10.22 -33.37 12.61
C GLU A 27 -11.17 -32.33 13.24
N GLY A 28 -11.26 -32.26 14.57
CA GLY A 28 -12.12 -31.31 15.30
C GLY A 28 -11.45 -30.01 15.78
N ARG A 29 -10.14 -29.79 15.55
CA ARG A 29 -9.39 -28.70 16.21
C ARG A 29 -8.36 -27.98 15.31
N ARG A 30 -8.55 -28.01 13.99
CA ARG A 30 -7.69 -27.25 13.06
C ARG A 30 -8.11 -25.79 13.04
N ILE A 31 -7.15 -24.88 13.18
CA ILE A 31 -7.37 -23.46 12.85
C ILE A 31 -7.24 -23.33 11.35
N ILE A 32 -8.17 -22.59 10.74
CA ILE A 32 -8.20 -22.38 9.30
C ILE A 32 -8.31 -20.89 9.08
N ILE A 33 -7.30 -20.30 8.45
CA ILE A 33 -7.37 -18.92 7.98
C ILE A 33 -7.90 -18.88 6.54
N LYS A 34 -8.79 -17.94 6.28
CA LYS A 34 -9.38 -17.67 4.96
C LYS A 34 -9.25 -16.21 4.59
N SER A 35 -9.29 -15.95 3.30
CA SER A 35 -9.40 -14.60 2.75
C SER A 35 -10.33 -14.59 1.54
N ASN A 36 -10.77 -13.40 1.15
CA ASN A 36 -11.44 -13.18 -0.14
C ASN A 36 -10.45 -12.77 -1.24
N SER A 37 -9.15 -12.98 -1.02
CA SER A 37 -8.08 -12.65 -1.96
C SER A 37 -8.03 -13.65 -3.14
N PRO A 38 -7.57 -13.23 -4.34
CA PRO A 38 -7.11 -11.89 -4.72
C PRO A 38 -8.23 -10.84 -4.72
N VAL A 39 -7.90 -9.61 -4.32
CA VAL A 39 -8.76 -8.42 -4.44
C VAL A 39 -8.00 -7.32 -5.14
N LYS A 40 -8.67 -6.35 -5.75
CA LYS A 40 -7.99 -5.16 -6.25
C LYS A 40 -7.75 -4.15 -5.13
N ALA A 41 -6.71 -3.33 -5.26
CA ALA A 41 -6.56 -2.13 -4.44
C ALA A 41 -7.84 -1.28 -4.53
N GLY A 42 -8.34 -0.80 -3.39
CA GLY A 42 -9.61 -0.09 -3.28
C GLY A 42 -10.84 -0.99 -3.02
N GLU A 43 -10.74 -2.31 -3.19
CA GLU A 43 -11.84 -3.24 -2.89
C GLU A 43 -11.82 -3.68 -1.43
N LYS A 44 -12.95 -4.16 -0.92
CA LYS A 44 -13.02 -4.70 0.43
C LYS A 44 -12.16 -5.97 0.57
N LEU A 45 -11.20 -5.96 1.48
CA LEU A 45 -10.42 -7.15 1.88
C LEU A 45 -10.90 -7.67 3.22
N LYS A 46 -11.02 -8.99 3.31
CA LYS A 46 -11.31 -9.72 4.54
C LYS A 46 -10.34 -10.89 4.67
N VAL A 47 -9.71 -10.98 5.84
CA VAL A 47 -8.93 -12.14 6.29
C VAL A 47 -9.51 -12.58 7.62
N TRP A 48 -9.85 -13.85 7.78
CA TRP A 48 -10.54 -14.32 8.99
C TRP A 48 -10.24 -15.77 9.32
N VAL A 49 -10.38 -16.11 10.60
CA VAL A 49 -10.37 -17.48 11.08
C VAL A 49 -11.75 -18.08 10.90
N GLU A 50 -11.87 -19.19 10.17
CA GLU A 50 -13.17 -19.81 9.82
C GLU A 50 -13.85 -20.48 11.02
N VAL A 51 -13.07 -21.15 11.87
CA VAL A 51 -13.57 -21.87 13.04
C VAL A 51 -12.83 -21.39 14.27
N THR A 52 -13.57 -20.80 15.20
CA THR A 52 -13.04 -20.29 16.46
C THR A 52 -13.56 -21.11 17.63
N ASN A 53 -12.66 -21.75 18.37
CA ASN A 53 -12.92 -22.25 19.71
C ASN A 53 -12.89 -21.07 20.72
N PRO A 54 -13.96 -20.80 21.48
CA PRO A 54 -14.03 -19.70 22.44
C PRO A 54 -13.02 -19.81 23.60
N ASP A 55 -12.48 -21.01 23.87
CA ASP A 55 -11.48 -21.23 24.92
C ASP A 55 -10.05 -20.86 24.49
N TRP A 56 -9.86 -20.45 23.23
CA TRP A 56 -8.55 -20.16 22.64
C TRP A 56 -8.39 -18.66 22.40
N ASN A 57 -7.17 -18.17 22.60
CA ASN A 57 -6.78 -16.82 22.22
C ASN A 57 -6.24 -16.83 20.80
N TYR A 58 -6.69 -15.91 19.94
CA TYR A 58 -6.27 -15.83 18.54
C TYR A 58 -5.53 -14.53 18.27
N GLU A 59 -4.42 -14.66 17.56
CA GLU A 59 -3.62 -13.55 17.07
C GLU A 59 -3.41 -13.72 15.57
N LEU A 60 -4.00 -12.82 14.79
CA LEU A 60 -3.79 -12.70 13.36
C LEU A 60 -2.72 -11.63 13.10
N LEU A 61 -1.55 -12.07 12.66
CA LEU A 61 -0.45 -11.20 12.25
C LEU A 61 -0.65 -10.73 10.81
N HIS A 62 -0.71 -9.42 10.64
CA HIS A 62 -0.72 -8.70 9.37
C HIS A 62 0.70 -8.66 8.76
N PRO A 63 0.87 -8.63 7.43
CA PRO A 63 2.17 -8.50 6.78
C PRO A 63 3.03 -7.35 7.30
N LEU A 64 2.41 -6.20 7.60
CA LEU A 64 3.04 -5.02 8.21
C LEU A 64 3.38 -5.14 9.71
N GLY A 65 3.29 -6.34 10.30
CA GLY A 65 3.66 -6.59 11.70
C GLY A 65 2.63 -6.14 12.73
N THR A 66 1.40 -5.82 12.34
CA THR A 66 0.31 -5.51 13.28
C THR A 66 -0.48 -6.77 13.64
N THR A 67 -0.88 -6.91 14.90
CA THR A 67 -1.68 -8.04 15.38
C THR A 67 -3.16 -7.65 15.48
N HIS A 68 -4.01 -8.54 14.99
CA HIS A 68 -5.47 -8.47 15.08
C HIS A 68 -5.98 -9.71 15.84
N GLY A 69 -7.27 -9.70 16.22
CA GLY A 69 -7.92 -10.86 16.81
C GLY A 69 -8.18 -11.96 15.78
N THR A 70 -9.43 -12.38 15.64
CA THR A 70 -9.83 -13.46 14.72
C THR A 70 -10.01 -13.01 13.27
N SER A 71 -9.92 -11.72 12.98
CA SER A 71 -10.06 -11.20 11.61
C SER A 71 -9.41 -9.84 11.42
N TYR A 72 -9.07 -9.58 10.15
CA TYR A 72 -8.72 -8.28 9.60
C TYR A 72 -9.72 -7.96 8.50
N THR A 73 -10.24 -6.73 8.48
CA THR A 73 -11.15 -6.26 7.44
C THR A 73 -10.86 -4.80 7.16
N THR A 74 -10.74 -4.47 5.88
CA THR A 74 -10.71 -3.09 5.39
C THR A 74 -11.73 -2.95 4.27
N ASP A 75 -12.43 -1.81 4.24
CA ASP A 75 -13.36 -1.49 3.15
C ASP A 75 -12.64 -1.06 1.87
N SER A 76 -11.34 -0.77 1.98
CA SER A 76 -10.45 -0.41 0.88
C SER A 76 -9.08 -1.04 1.10
N ALA A 77 -8.82 -2.13 0.38
CA ALA A 77 -7.55 -2.85 0.41
C ALA A 77 -6.45 -1.96 -0.17
N ASN A 78 -5.31 -1.94 0.49
CA ASN A 78 -4.13 -1.25 0.00
C ASN A 78 -2.99 -2.24 -0.21
N ILE A 79 -1.92 -1.79 -0.86
CA ILE A 79 -0.76 -2.64 -1.19
C ILE A 79 -0.04 -3.15 0.05
N GLY A 80 -0.10 -2.40 1.15
CA GLY A 80 0.41 -2.87 2.44
C GLY A 80 -0.36 -4.08 3.01
N ASP A 81 -1.55 -4.39 2.48
CA ASP A 81 -2.31 -5.59 2.82
C ASP A 81 -1.88 -6.82 1.98
N ASP A 82 -1.02 -6.66 0.97
CA ASP A 82 -0.42 -7.79 0.25
C ASP A 82 0.62 -8.49 1.14
N GLY A 83 0.60 -9.81 1.14
CA GLY A 83 1.60 -10.63 1.83
C GLY A 83 1.02 -11.79 2.62
N VAL A 84 1.86 -12.39 3.45
CA VAL A 84 1.50 -13.57 4.25
C VAL A 84 0.88 -13.14 5.57
N TYR A 85 -0.37 -13.52 5.77
CA TYR A 85 -1.03 -13.44 7.07
C TYR A 85 -0.79 -14.74 7.83
N ILE A 86 -0.51 -14.63 9.13
CA ILE A 86 -0.26 -15.78 10.00
C ILE A 86 -1.25 -15.68 11.15
N VAL A 87 -2.02 -16.74 11.41
CA VAL A 87 -2.79 -16.86 12.64
C VAL A 87 -2.08 -17.77 13.61
N THR A 88 -1.98 -17.34 14.86
CA THR A 88 -1.61 -18.18 16.01
C THR A 88 -2.83 -18.31 16.91
N ALA A 89 -3.13 -19.52 17.35
CA ALA A 89 -4.14 -19.78 18.36
C ALA A 89 -3.53 -20.50 19.56
N SER A 90 -3.76 -19.96 20.75
CA SER A 90 -3.18 -20.42 22.01
C SER A 90 -4.27 -20.89 22.97
N GLY A 91 -4.25 -22.18 23.28
CA GLY A 91 -5.13 -22.83 24.27
C GLY A 91 -4.34 -23.89 25.06
N GLN A 92 -4.79 -25.15 25.01
CA GLN A 92 -4.02 -26.29 25.58
C GLN A 92 -2.73 -26.59 24.80
N SER A 93 -2.67 -26.19 23.53
CA SER A 93 -1.49 -26.24 22.67
C SER A 93 -1.53 -25.05 21.71
N GLU A 94 -0.37 -24.64 21.20
CA GLU A 94 -0.27 -23.60 20.18
C GLU A 94 -0.55 -24.22 18.80
N LYS A 95 -1.39 -23.56 18.00
CA LYS A 95 -1.69 -23.91 16.61
C LYS A 95 -1.41 -22.72 15.70
N LYS A 96 -0.95 -23.00 14.47
CA LYS A 96 -0.64 -21.97 13.46
C LYS A 96 -1.20 -22.35 12.10
N ASP A 97 -1.63 -21.35 11.35
CA ASP A 97 -1.98 -21.46 9.93
C ASP A 97 -1.62 -20.13 9.24
N SER A 98 -1.47 -20.15 7.92
CA SER A 98 -1.08 -18.98 7.15
C SER A 98 -1.75 -18.93 5.78
N ILE A 99 -2.01 -17.72 5.28
CA ILE A 99 -2.52 -17.51 3.93
C ILE A 99 -1.76 -16.38 3.25
N LEU A 100 -1.47 -16.57 1.96
CA LEU A 100 -1.00 -15.48 1.11
C LEU A 100 -2.20 -14.67 0.64
N VAL A 101 -2.19 -13.38 0.94
CA VAL A 101 -3.12 -12.39 0.40
C VAL A 101 -2.42 -11.65 -0.73
N LYS A 102 -3.04 -11.67 -1.89
CA LYS A 102 -2.75 -10.86 -3.06
C LYS A 102 -3.68 -9.65 -3.12
N VAL A 103 -3.09 -8.46 -3.28
CA VAL A 103 -3.81 -7.24 -3.64
C VAL A 103 -3.33 -6.80 -5.03
N ASP A 104 -4.19 -6.99 -6.03
CA ASP A 104 -3.89 -6.63 -7.40
C ASP A 104 -3.99 -5.11 -7.59
N ASN A 105 -2.99 -4.53 -8.24
CA ASN A 105 -3.10 -3.16 -8.69
C ASN A 105 -3.84 -3.08 -10.01
N PRO A 106 -4.89 -2.26 -10.12
CA PRO A 106 -5.36 -1.88 -11.44
C PRO A 106 -4.27 -1.04 -12.12
N PRO A 107 -3.96 -1.29 -13.42
CA PRO A 107 -3.21 -0.31 -14.19
C PRO A 107 -3.94 1.03 -14.13
N ILE A 108 -3.21 2.06 -13.76
CA ILE A 108 -3.72 3.42 -13.63
C ILE A 108 -3.90 3.98 -15.06
N SER A 109 -5.15 3.99 -15.57
CA SER A 109 -5.45 4.42 -16.95
C SER A 109 -6.06 5.84 -17.00
N CYS A 110 -5.22 6.86 -16.91
CA CYS A 110 -5.58 8.22 -17.34
C CYS A 110 -4.53 8.71 -18.33
N THR A 111 -4.99 9.57 -19.23
CA THR A 111 -4.21 10.04 -20.38
C THR A 111 -3.93 11.56 -20.34
N PRO A 112 -3.64 12.20 -19.18
CA PRO A 112 -3.13 13.56 -19.23
C PRO A 112 -1.75 13.56 -19.92
N PRO A 113 -1.41 14.63 -20.65
CA PRO A 113 -0.05 14.82 -21.18
C PRO A 113 0.98 14.75 -20.05
N ASN A 114 2.24 14.49 -20.39
CA ASN A 114 3.31 14.56 -19.40
C ASN A 114 3.38 15.98 -18.81
N ASN A 115 3.60 16.06 -17.50
CA ASN A 115 3.64 17.30 -16.73
C ASN A 115 2.30 18.06 -16.76
N ALA A 116 1.19 17.33 -16.59
CA ALA A 116 -0.14 17.91 -16.56
C ALA A 116 -1.03 17.33 -15.45
N VAL A 117 -1.99 18.16 -15.03
CA VAL A 117 -3.12 17.79 -14.16
C VAL A 117 -4.41 18.16 -14.88
N MET A 118 -5.38 17.25 -14.87
CA MET A 118 -6.70 17.44 -15.44
C MET A 118 -7.76 17.33 -14.33
N TYR A 119 -8.73 18.23 -14.32
CA TYR A 119 -9.85 18.19 -13.37
C TYR A 119 -11.07 17.52 -13.97
N SER A 120 -12.03 17.09 -13.15
CA SER A 120 -13.34 16.56 -13.59
C SER A 120 -14.14 17.50 -14.49
N SER A 121 -13.81 18.79 -14.48
CA SER A 121 -14.35 19.82 -15.39
C SER A 121 -13.71 19.83 -16.79
N GLY A 122 -12.72 18.98 -17.05
CA GLY A 122 -11.97 18.91 -18.32
C GLY A 122 -10.89 19.97 -18.48
N ASN A 123 -10.64 20.78 -17.45
CA ASN A 123 -9.57 21.78 -17.47
C ASN A 123 -8.21 21.10 -17.34
N ILE A 124 -7.30 21.33 -18.30
CA ILE A 124 -5.91 20.85 -18.25
C ILE A 124 -5.00 21.98 -17.77
N LYS A 125 -4.15 21.68 -16.80
CA LYS A 125 -3.09 22.57 -16.33
C LYS A 125 -1.73 21.93 -16.55
N HIS A 126 -0.80 22.72 -17.07
CA HIS A 126 0.58 22.32 -17.25
C HIS A 126 1.42 22.79 -16.08
N PHE A 127 2.24 21.89 -15.56
CA PHE A 127 3.18 22.18 -14.48
C PHE A 127 4.57 22.29 -15.07
N THR A 128 5.20 23.45 -14.89
CA THR A 128 6.52 23.77 -15.46
C THR A 128 7.64 23.64 -14.42
N SER A 129 7.30 23.54 -13.13
CA SER A 129 8.26 23.40 -12.05
C SER A 129 7.75 22.46 -10.96
N GLY A 130 8.66 21.65 -10.44
CA GLY A 130 8.48 20.88 -9.23
C GLY A 130 9.79 20.80 -8.47
N SER A 131 9.72 20.59 -7.17
CA SER A 131 10.90 20.39 -6.32
C SER A 131 10.76 19.09 -5.56
N ARG A 132 11.87 18.36 -5.53
CA ARG A 132 12.07 17.16 -4.72
C ARG A 132 12.74 17.60 -3.43
N GLU A 133 12.13 17.35 -2.27
CA GLU A 133 12.71 17.69 -0.97
C GLU A 133 12.70 16.47 -0.04
N ILE A 134 13.85 16.18 0.57
CA ILE A 134 13.93 15.21 1.66
C ILE A 134 13.83 16.01 2.96
N THR A 135 12.77 15.75 3.72
CA THR A 135 12.53 16.39 5.01
C THR A 135 12.80 15.39 6.14
N GLU A 136 12.98 15.87 7.38
CA GLU A 136 13.13 15.00 8.56
C GLU A 136 11.94 14.04 8.77
N ARG A 137 10.81 14.31 8.12
CA ARG A 137 9.56 13.60 8.34
C ARG A 137 9.03 12.91 7.08
N GLY A 138 9.84 12.78 6.04
CA GLY A 138 9.39 12.19 4.78
C GLY A 138 10.10 12.72 3.56
N TYR A 139 9.88 11.99 2.48
CA TYR A 139 10.25 12.40 1.15
C TYR A 139 9.06 13.14 0.49
N GLU A 140 9.27 14.34 -0.05
CA GLU A 140 8.21 15.17 -0.63
C GLU A 140 8.50 15.54 -2.08
N ILE A 141 7.46 15.45 -2.92
CA ILE A 141 7.44 15.94 -4.29
C ILE A 141 6.43 17.09 -4.34
N TRP A 142 6.94 18.27 -4.64
CA TRP A 142 6.15 19.49 -4.79
C TRP A 142 6.03 19.85 -6.25
N VAL A 143 4.86 20.31 -6.64
CA VAL A 143 4.54 20.63 -8.03
C VAL A 143 3.77 21.93 -8.03
N PHE A 144 4.21 22.91 -8.83
CA PHE A 144 3.66 24.26 -8.81
C PHE A 144 3.15 24.66 -10.19
N SER A 145 2.03 25.37 -10.18
CA SER A 145 1.50 26.15 -11.30
C SER A 145 1.29 27.60 -10.83
N ASP A 146 0.88 28.48 -11.74
CA ASP A 146 0.67 29.90 -11.44
C ASP A 146 -0.37 30.16 -10.33
N THR A 147 -1.31 29.23 -10.11
CA THR A 147 -2.47 29.44 -9.22
C THR A 147 -2.68 28.33 -8.19
N GLU A 148 -1.93 27.24 -8.31
CA GLU A 148 -2.16 26.01 -7.57
C GLU A 148 -0.86 25.27 -7.37
N TRP A 149 -0.80 24.48 -6.31
CA TRP A 149 0.33 23.60 -6.06
C TRP A 149 -0.13 22.31 -5.42
N MET A 150 0.55 21.23 -5.75
CA MET A 150 0.25 19.87 -5.30
C MET A 150 1.48 19.29 -4.63
N MET A 151 1.29 18.55 -3.55
CA MET A 151 2.37 17.89 -2.85
C MET A 151 2.02 16.42 -2.62
N PHE A 152 2.96 15.55 -2.97
CA PHE A 152 2.95 14.13 -2.61
C PHE A 152 4.03 13.89 -1.57
N ARG A 153 3.66 13.24 -0.48
CA ARG A 153 4.57 12.93 0.61
C ARG A 153 4.58 11.44 0.88
N PHE A 154 5.77 10.88 0.88
CA PHE A 154 6.08 9.49 1.13
C PHE A 154 6.76 9.36 2.49
N LYS A 155 6.95 8.13 2.95
CA LYS A 155 7.69 7.87 4.18
C LYS A 155 9.17 8.23 3.98
N SER A 156 9.88 8.57 5.05
CA SER A 156 11.27 9.10 4.99
C SER A 156 12.30 8.12 4.45
N ASP A 157 12.01 6.83 4.56
CA ASP A 157 12.82 5.69 4.16
C ASP A 157 12.38 5.08 2.83
N ASP A 158 11.30 5.59 2.21
CA ASP A 158 10.88 5.18 0.86
C ASP A 158 11.84 5.84 -0.15
N ILE A 159 12.93 5.15 -0.48
CA ILE A 159 13.76 5.51 -1.63
C ILE A 159 12.98 5.08 -2.87
N LEU A 160 12.53 6.04 -3.69
CA LEU A 160 11.90 5.77 -4.97
C LEU A 160 12.96 5.40 -6.01
N ASP A 161 13.47 4.17 -5.95
CA ASP A 161 14.46 3.63 -6.89
C ASP A 161 13.88 2.54 -7.80
N GLU A 162 12.66 2.08 -7.54
CA GLU A 162 11.93 1.13 -8.37
C GLU A 162 10.50 1.57 -8.64
N THR A 163 9.91 1.03 -9.71
CA THR A 163 8.51 1.24 -10.03
C THR A 163 7.63 0.63 -8.94
N SER A 164 6.85 1.48 -8.29
CA SER A 164 6.05 1.16 -7.12
C SER A 164 4.67 1.81 -7.20
N THR A 165 3.70 1.25 -6.51
CA THR A 165 2.40 1.90 -6.34
C THR A 165 2.13 2.10 -4.86
N TYR A 166 1.54 3.24 -4.53
CA TYR A 166 1.26 3.67 -3.17
C TYR A 166 -0.25 3.81 -3.01
N ALA A 167 -0.73 3.57 -1.79
CA ALA A 167 -2.09 3.91 -1.41
C ALA A 167 -2.12 5.28 -0.75
N SER A 168 -3.08 6.11 -1.14
CA SER A 168 -3.23 7.42 -0.55
C SER A 168 -3.64 7.32 0.93
N THR A 169 -3.20 8.24 1.78
CA THR A 169 -3.60 8.33 3.20
C THR A 169 -4.04 9.73 3.53
N SER A 170 -4.98 9.93 4.44
CA SER A 170 -5.39 11.26 4.92
C SER A 170 -4.52 11.77 6.07
N ASN A 171 -3.61 10.94 6.59
CA ASN A 171 -2.76 11.27 7.72
C ASN A 171 -1.37 11.74 7.27
N ARG A 172 -1.14 13.05 7.32
CA ARG A 172 0.16 13.66 6.96
C ARG A 172 1.32 13.25 7.88
N SER A 173 1.04 12.92 9.14
CA SER A 173 2.08 12.80 10.19
C SER A 173 2.53 11.37 10.44
N ASN A 174 1.73 10.37 10.07
CA ASN A 174 2.02 8.95 10.33
C ASN A 174 1.78 8.13 9.06
N ILE A 175 2.56 8.44 8.03
CA ILE A 175 2.52 7.75 6.74
C ILE A 175 3.24 6.41 6.90
N LYS A 176 2.57 5.31 6.56
CA LYS A 176 3.16 3.97 6.60
C LYS A 176 3.96 3.68 5.33
N GLU A 177 4.70 2.59 5.34
CA GLU A 177 5.32 2.03 4.14
C GLU A 177 4.24 1.77 3.08
N ASN A 178 4.55 2.06 1.81
CA ASN A 178 3.61 1.97 0.68
C ASN A 178 2.40 2.92 0.77
N GLN A 179 2.47 3.97 1.59
CA GLN A 179 1.46 5.03 1.63
C GLN A 179 2.00 6.36 1.12
N VAL A 180 1.10 7.17 0.57
CA VAL A 180 1.40 8.53 0.14
C VAL A 180 0.33 9.49 0.64
N TYR A 181 0.73 10.56 1.29
CA TYR A 181 -0.17 11.66 1.61
C TYR A 181 -0.14 12.67 0.47
N CYS A 182 -1.32 13.03 -0.06
CA CYS A 182 -1.44 13.99 -1.15
C CYS A 182 -2.37 15.14 -0.75
N TYR A 183 -1.96 16.36 -1.07
CA TYR A 183 -2.88 17.48 -1.07
C TYR A 183 -2.64 18.43 -2.22
N LEU A 184 -3.72 19.10 -2.61
CA LEU A 184 -3.76 20.13 -3.63
C LEU A 184 -4.18 21.44 -2.96
N ILE A 185 -3.46 22.53 -3.21
CA ILE A 185 -3.93 23.88 -2.88
C ILE A 185 -4.44 24.55 -4.14
N LYS A 186 -5.68 25.03 -4.07
CA LYS A 186 -6.34 25.72 -5.17
C LYS A 186 -7.13 26.91 -4.66
N TYR A 187 -6.87 28.08 -5.24
CA TYR A 187 -7.47 29.36 -4.83
C TYR A 187 -7.33 29.66 -3.33
N GLY A 188 -6.21 29.23 -2.71
CA GLY A 188 -5.95 29.40 -1.28
C GLY A 188 -6.63 28.37 -0.37
N ALA A 189 -7.38 27.41 -0.91
CA ALA A 189 -7.98 26.30 -0.17
C ALA A 189 -7.14 25.03 -0.30
N THR A 190 -7.02 24.26 0.78
CA THR A 190 -6.32 22.96 0.81
C THR A 190 -7.33 21.83 0.63
N HIS A 191 -7.06 20.93 -0.31
CA HIS A 191 -7.83 19.73 -0.60
C HIS A 191 -6.99 18.51 -0.27
N VAL A 192 -7.50 17.60 0.56
CA VAL A 192 -6.78 16.39 0.97
C VAL A 192 -7.32 15.19 0.21
N ASN A 193 -6.47 14.24 -0.14
CA ASN A 193 -6.90 13.02 -0.81
C ASN A 193 -7.89 12.20 0.04
N ASP A 194 -8.80 11.51 -0.65
CA ASP A 194 -9.53 10.37 -0.07
C ASP A 194 -8.53 9.22 0.16
N PRO A 195 -8.56 8.51 1.30
CA PRO A 195 -7.60 7.44 1.58
C PRO A 195 -7.87 6.17 0.76
N GLY A 196 -6.82 5.41 0.44
CA GLY A 196 -6.88 4.13 -0.26
C GLY A 196 -6.89 4.23 -1.79
N GLN A 197 -6.80 5.42 -2.35
CA GLN A 197 -6.71 5.63 -3.80
C GLN A 197 -5.28 5.36 -4.31
N PRO A 198 -5.12 4.74 -5.49
CA PRO A 198 -3.81 4.35 -5.97
C PRO A 198 -3.00 5.53 -6.54
N VAL A 199 -1.69 5.51 -6.30
CA VAL A 199 -0.70 6.45 -6.84
C VAL A 199 0.46 5.65 -7.39
N LEU A 200 0.67 5.67 -8.70
CA LEU A 200 1.77 4.97 -9.36
C LEU A 200 2.98 5.88 -9.46
N VAL A 201 4.15 5.33 -9.12
CA VAL A 201 5.46 5.93 -9.33
C VAL A 201 6.26 4.97 -10.20
N GLU A 202 6.65 5.40 -11.39
CA GLU A 202 7.50 4.62 -12.29
C GLU A 202 8.90 5.23 -12.35
N ILE A 203 9.93 4.40 -12.35
CA ILE A 203 11.33 4.81 -12.46
C ILE A 203 11.89 4.28 -13.79
N GLU A 204 12.21 5.18 -14.72
CA GLU A 204 12.71 4.87 -16.07
C GLU A 204 13.90 5.74 -16.44
N ASP A 205 15.09 5.16 -16.64
CA ASP A 205 16.25 5.83 -17.24
C ASP A 205 16.48 7.27 -16.70
N GLU A 206 16.66 7.39 -15.38
CA GLU A 206 16.82 8.67 -14.65
C GLU A 206 15.59 9.58 -14.62
N ARG A 207 14.40 9.05 -14.92
CA ARG A 207 13.14 9.78 -14.79
C ARG A 207 12.23 9.10 -13.79
N MET A 208 11.53 9.91 -13.02
CA MET A 208 10.42 9.48 -12.17
C MET A 208 9.12 9.94 -12.82
N ILE A 209 8.16 9.04 -12.98
CA ILE A 209 6.83 9.33 -13.50
C ILE A 209 5.82 9.07 -12.39
N LEU A 210 5.15 10.12 -11.92
CA LEU A 210 4.06 10.02 -10.96
C LEU A 210 2.72 10.10 -11.69
N THR A 211 1.87 9.09 -11.51
CA THR A 211 0.54 9.01 -12.12
C THR A 211 -0.53 8.75 -11.06
N VAL A 212 -1.56 9.60 -11.02
CA VAL A 212 -2.82 9.34 -10.29
C VAL A 212 -4.00 9.53 -11.23
N CYS A 213 -5.04 8.69 -11.09
CA CYS A 213 -6.23 8.80 -11.93
C CYS A 213 -7.50 8.70 -11.12
N ASP A 214 -8.52 9.44 -11.57
CA ASP A 214 -9.80 9.62 -10.92
C ASP A 214 -9.64 9.89 -9.41
N PHE A 215 -8.57 10.64 -9.09
CA PHE A 215 -8.08 10.83 -7.74
C PHE A 215 -8.95 11.87 -7.06
N LEU A 216 -9.58 11.49 -5.95
CA LEU A 216 -10.59 12.29 -5.29
C LEU A 216 -9.89 13.13 -4.23
N VAL A 217 -9.95 14.44 -4.40
CA VAL A 217 -9.53 15.39 -3.37
C VAL A 217 -10.77 16.00 -2.73
N GLN A 218 -10.84 15.93 -1.40
CA GLN A 218 -12.00 16.31 -0.62
C GLN A 218 -11.77 17.62 0.15
N TYR A 219 -12.86 18.36 0.32
CA TYR A 219 -13.02 19.53 1.16
C TYR A 219 -14.21 19.29 2.12
N ASP A 220 -14.37 20.16 3.12
CA ASP A 220 -15.52 20.09 4.04
C ASP A 220 -16.88 20.21 3.34
N THR A 221 -16.93 20.81 2.14
CA THR A 221 -18.17 21.19 1.45
C THR A 221 -18.30 20.71 -0.01
N PHE A 222 -17.22 20.24 -0.64
CA PHE A 222 -17.26 19.66 -1.98
C PHE A 222 -16.07 18.74 -2.23
N SER A 223 -16.10 17.98 -3.32
CA SER A 223 -14.99 17.14 -3.76
C SER A 223 -14.72 17.35 -5.25
N GLU A 224 -13.47 17.15 -5.66
CA GLU A 224 -13.03 17.25 -7.04
C GLU A 224 -12.25 15.99 -7.41
N ARG A 225 -12.46 15.49 -8.63
CA ARG A 225 -11.69 14.35 -9.18
C ARG A 225 -10.64 14.89 -10.12
N ILE A 226 -9.42 14.36 -10.01
CA ILE A 226 -8.27 14.81 -10.79
C ILE A 226 -7.52 13.62 -11.40
N ASP A 227 -6.99 13.83 -12.59
CA ASP A 227 -6.00 12.97 -13.23
C ASP A 227 -4.67 13.72 -13.28
N VAL A 228 -3.58 13.06 -12.93
CA VAL A 228 -2.25 13.66 -12.84
C VAL A 228 -1.26 12.74 -13.54
N LYS A 229 -0.40 13.32 -14.38
CA LYS A 229 0.81 12.65 -14.87
C LYS A 229 1.97 13.63 -14.88
N LEU A 230 2.96 13.36 -14.04
CA LEU A 230 4.11 14.24 -13.84
C LEU A 230 5.39 13.44 -14.08
N THR A 231 6.34 14.05 -14.78
CA THR A 231 7.63 13.46 -15.12
C THR A 231 8.74 14.35 -14.59
N PHE A 232 9.57 13.79 -13.72
CA PHE A 232 10.71 14.44 -13.09
C PHE A 232 12.00 13.79 -13.56
N SER A 233 13.08 14.56 -13.63
CA SER A 233 14.44 14.02 -13.70
C SER A 233 14.90 13.67 -12.28
N LEU A 234 15.58 12.54 -12.12
CA LEU A 234 16.09 12.04 -10.84
C LEU A 234 17.42 12.69 -10.42
#